data_AF-A0A968WG23-F1
#
_entry.id   AF-A0A968WG23-F1
#
_cell.length_a   1.000
_cell.length_b   1.000
_cell.length_c   1.000
_cell.angle_alpha   90.00
_cell.angle_beta   90.00
_cell.angle_gamma   90.00
#
_symmetry.space_group_name_H-M   'P 1'
#
loop_
_entity.id
_entity.type
_entity.pdbx_description
1 polymer ?
#
loop_
_entity_poly.entity_id
_entity_poly.type
_entity_poly.pdbx_seq_one_letter_code
_entity_poly.pdbx_strand_id
1 'polypeptide(L)'
;MTLRFTSLLLLVALTVDAQVIPHPEAHAHNDYEHERPLRDALKFGFTTIEADVFVHNSELLVSHNQPGPGAPTLDALYLKPLDSLLAAQHGSVYPGYEGKCLLMIDFKTAAAPTYEALLSALQKYPRIVQSLQQDGQLQLFISGNRPVTQVRGSNVATWCPGWQA
;
A
#
# COMPACT_ATOMS: atom_id res chain seq x y z
N MET A 1 -4.53 -66.22 -19.27
CA MET A 1 -5.20 -65.21 -18.43
C MET A 1 -4.21 -64.08 -18.20
N THR A 2 -4.20 -63.06 -19.05
CA THR A 2 -3.20 -61.98 -19.05
C THR A 2 -3.81 -60.73 -18.43
N LEU A 3 -3.40 -60.41 -17.20
CA LEU A 3 -3.78 -59.16 -16.52
C LEU A 3 -3.00 -58.01 -17.16
N ARG A 4 -3.71 -57.02 -17.73
CA ARG A 4 -3.12 -55.76 -18.17
C ARG A 4 -3.22 -54.75 -17.03
N PHE A 5 -2.08 -54.29 -16.53
CA PHE A 5 -2.01 -53.14 -15.62
C PHE A 5 -1.94 -51.86 -16.46
N THR A 6 -3.01 -51.08 -16.49
CA THR A 6 -2.99 -49.70 -16.97
C THR A 6 -2.54 -48.79 -15.82
N SER A 7 -1.27 -48.37 -15.84
CA SER A 7 -0.79 -47.28 -14.99
C SER A 7 -1.36 -45.96 -15.47
N LEU A 8 -2.18 -45.33 -14.64
CA LEU A 8 -2.65 -43.95 -14.83
C LEU A 8 -1.57 -43.01 -14.27
N LEU A 9 -0.84 -42.32 -15.15
CA LEU A 9 0.13 -41.31 -14.74
C LEU A 9 -0.61 -40.00 -14.43
N LEU A 10 -0.78 -39.68 -13.14
CA LEU A 10 -1.37 -38.42 -12.70
C LEU A 10 -0.31 -37.31 -12.78
N LEU A 11 -0.39 -36.46 -13.80
CA LEU A 11 0.49 -35.29 -13.94
C LEU A 11 -0.02 -34.18 -13.02
N VAL A 12 0.61 -34.03 -11.84
CA VAL A 12 0.36 -32.88 -10.97
C VAL A 12 1.18 -31.71 -11.52
N ALA A 13 0.50 -30.72 -12.11
CA ALA A 13 1.13 -29.47 -12.51
C ALA A 13 1.45 -28.65 -11.25
N LEU A 14 2.73 -28.61 -10.87
CA LEU A 14 3.20 -27.69 -9.84
C LEU A 14 3.34 -26.30 -10.48
N THR A 15 2.53 -25.35 -10.04
CA THR A 15 2.71 -23.93 -10.36
C THR A 15 3.87 -23.39 -9.51
N VAL A 16 4.96 -23.01 -10.17
CA VAL A 16 6.05 -22.24 -9.54
C VAL A 16 5.74 -20.77 -9.78
N ASP A 17 5.25 -20.08 -8.75
CA ASP A 17 5.19 -18.62 -8.77
C ASP A 17 6.59 -18.07 -8.50
N ALA A 18 7.08 -17.19 -9.37
CA ALA A 18 8.31 -16.47 -9.12
C ALA A 18 8.10 -15.53 -7.92
N GLN A 19 8.88 -15.72 -6.86
CA GLN A 19 8.82 -14.87 -5.69
C GLN A 19 9.27 -13.45 -6.08
N VAL A 20 8.44 -12.46 -5.80
CA VAL A 20 8.83 -11.06 -5.92
C VAL A 20 9.96 -10.78 -4.93
N ILE A 21 11.04 -10.16 -5.40
CA ILE A 21 12.18 -9.78 -4.57
C ILE A 21 11.98 -8.33 -4.13
N PRO A 22 11.77 -8.04 -2.83
CA PRO A 22 11.65 -6.66 -2.36
C PRO A 22 13.00 -5.94 -2.45
N HIS A 23 12.95 -4.67 -2.82
CA HIS A 23 14.08 -3.76 -2.96
C HIS A 23 13.95 -2.65 -1.92
N PRO A 24 14.58 -2.78 -0.73
CA PRO A 24 14.44 -1.83 0.38
C PRO A 24 14.73 -0.37 0.02
N GLU A 25 15.61 -0.16 -0.97
CA GLU A 25 16.06 1.15 -1.43
C GLU A 25 15.22 1.70 -2.60
N ALA A 26 14.19 0.97 -3.06
CA ALA A 26 13.37 1.36 -4.20
C ALA A 26 12.13 2.15 -3.75
N HIS A 27 11.96 3.33 -4.35
CA HIS A 27 10.84 4.25 -4.10
C HIS A 27 10.01 4.47 -5.37
N ALA A 28 8.73 4.12 -5.32
CA ALA A 28 7.77 4.36 -6.39
C ALA A 28 7.22 5.78 -6.22
N HIS A 29 8.01 6.75 -6.66
CA HIS A 29 7.65 8.17 -6.66
C HIS A 29 6.47 8.40 -7.61
N ASN A 30 5.47 9.16 -7.17
CA ASN A 30 4.24 9.42 -7.93
C ASN A 30 3.63 8.14 -8.54
N ASP A 31 3.53 7.07 -7.74
CA ASP A 31 3.08 5.76 -8.23
C ASP A 31 1.71 5.84 -8.95
N TYR A 32 0.86 6.78 -8.56
CA TYR A 32 -0.46 7.05 -9.15
C TYR A 32 -0.44 7.51 -10.61
N GLU A 33 0.72 7.87 -11.17
CA GLU A 33 0.87 8.19 -12.59
C GLU A 33 1.01 6.94 -13.48
N HIS A 34 1.17 5.75 -12.88
CA HIS A 34 1.28 4.49 -13.60
C HIS A 34 -0.09 3.87 -13.93
N GLU A 35 -0.12 2.95 -14.91
CA GLU A 35 -1.36 2.31 -15.38
C GLU A 35 -2.07 1.51 -14.28
N ARG A 36 -1.30 0.84 -13.41
CA ARG A 36 -1.83 0.05 -12.29
C ARG A 36 -1.09 0.40 -10.99
N PRO A 37 -1.43 1.55 -10.37
CA PRO A 37 -0.86 1.99 -9.12
C PRO A 37 -0.98 0.90 -8.05
N LEU A 38 -0.05 0.89 -7.10
CA LEU A 38 0.21 -0.14 -6.10
C LEU A 38 0.61 -1.50 -6.69
N ARG A 39 -0.16 -2.04 -7.63
CA ARG A 39 0.04 -3.40 -8.17
C ARG A 39 1.36 -3.52 -8.90
N ASP A 40 1.70 -2.57 -9.76
CA ASP A 40 2.94 -2.64 -10.53
C ASP A 40 4.15 -2.33 -9.64
N ALA A 41 4.07 -1.32 -8.76
CA ALA A 41 5.11 -1.07 -7.76
C ALA A 41 5.41 -2.32 -6.91
N LEU A 42 4.36 -2.98 -6.38
CA LEU A 42 4.55 -4.19 -5.60
C LEU A 42 5.09 -5.35 -6.44
N LYS A 43 4.60 -5.53 -7.67
CA LYS A 43 5.11 -6.56 -8.58
C LYS A 43 6.60 -6.39 -8.88
N PHE A 44 7.09 -5.15 -8.93
CA PHE A 44 8.50 -4.83 -9.15
C PHE A 44 9.31 -4.72 -7.84
N GLY A 45 8.73 -5.07 -6.69
CA GLY A 45 9.46 -5.16 -5.43
C GLY A 45 9.72 -3.82 -4.74
N PHE A 46 9.03 -2.73 -5.11
CA PHE A 46 9.18 -1.45 -4.43
C PHE A 46 8.70 -1.55 -2.98
N THR A 47 9.51 -1.05 -2.03
CA THR A 47 9.18 -1.06 -0.61
C THR A 47 8.74 0.30 -0.09
N THR A 48 8.82 1.36 -0.91
CA THR A 48 8.17 2.64 -0.62
C THR A 48 7.30 3.04 -1.81
N ILE A 49 6.06 3.43 -1.56
CA ILE A 49 5.07 3.77 -2.57
C ILE A 49 4.40 5.08 -2.19
N GLU A 50 4.45 6.08 -3.08
CA GLU A 50 3.97 7.43 -2.83
C GLU A 50 2.61 7.73 -3.46
N ALA A 51 1.75 8.39 -2.69
CA ALA A 51 0.51 8.97 -3.15
C ALA A 51 0.37 10.43 -2.69
N ASP A 52 0.26 11.34 -3.66
CA ASP A 52 -0.08 12.74 -3.43
C ASP A 52 -1.58 12.87 -3.24
N VAL A 53 -2.02 13.49 -2.14
CA VAL A 53 -3.45 13.61 -1.82
C VAL A 53 -3.94 15.03 -1.63
N PHE A 54 -5.14 15.28 -2.16
CA PHE A 54 -5.95 16.46 -1.94
C PHE A 54 -7.24 16.05 -1.23
N VAL A 55 -7.55 16.69 -0.10
CA VAL A 55 -8.84 16.49 0.57
C VAL A 55 -9.94 17.29 -0.13
N HIS A 56 -11.05 16.63 -0.45
CA HIS A 56 -12.25 17.25 -1.00
C HIS A 56 -13.49 16.56 -0.44
N ASN A 57 -14.38 17.29 0.25
CA ASN A 57 -15.59 16.75 0.88
C ASN A 57 -15.34 15.47 1.72
N SER A 58 -14.26 15.47 2.52
CA SER A 58 -13.83 14.34 3.35
C SER A 58 -13.35 13.08 2.59
N GLU A 59 -13.19 13.16 1.27
CA GLU A 59 -12.51 12.15 0.46
C GLU A 59 -11.08 12.61 0.13
N LEU A 60 -10.19 11.64 -0.06
CA LEU A 60 -8.81 11.87 -0.48
C LEU A 60 -8.69 11.55 -1.97
N LEU A 61 -8.60 12.60 -2.78
CA LEU A 61 -8.34 12.51 -4.21
C LEU A 61 -6.83 12.42 -4.44
N VAL A 62 -6.40 11.60 -5.39
CA VAL A 62 -4.99 11.38 -5.71
C VAL A 62 -4.63 12.11 -7.00
N SER A 63 -3.63 12.99 -6.91
CA SER A 63 -3.11 13.77 -8.04
C SER A 63 -1.89 14.56 -7.59
N HIS A 64 -0.95 14.83 -8.50
CA HIS A 64 0.15 15.76 -8.24
C HIS A 64 -0.34 17.22 -8.19
N ASN A 65 -1.16 17.59 -9.17
CA ASN A 65 -1.74 18.92 -9.33
C ASN A 65 -3.18 18.97 -8.81
N GLN A 66 -3.78 20.16 -8.76
CA GLN A 66 -5.18 20.32 -8.36
C GLN A 66 -6.10 19.33 -9.11
N PRO A 67 -6.81 18.45 -8.39
CA PRO A 67 -7.62 17.41 -9.04
C PRO A 67 -8.81 18.01 -9.77
N GLY A 68 -9.09 17.48 -10.95
CA GLY A 68 -10.32 17.76 -11.72
C GLY A 68 -11.47 16.81 -11.36
N PRO A 69 -12.65 17.00 -11.99
CA PRO A 69 -13.77 16.08 -11.85
C PRO A 69 -13.37 14.65 -12.24
N GLY A 70 -13.74 13.68 -11.41
CA GLY A 70 -13.45 12.26 -11.64
C GLY A 70 -12.01 11.84 -11.31
N ALA A 71 -11.24 12.67 -10.61
CA ALA A 71 -9.94 12.26 -10.07
C ALA A 71 -10.09 10.97 -9.21
N PRO A 72 -9.13 10.04 -9.31
CA PRO A 72 -9.19 8.80 -8.54
C PRO A 72 -9.01 9.08 -7.05
N THR A 73 -9.53 8.19 -6.21
CA THR A 73 -9.40 8.29 -4.75
C THR A 73 -8.26 7.43 -4.23
N LEU A 74 -7.70 7.81 -3.08
CA LEU A 74 -6.72 7.00 -2.35
C LEU A 74 -7.30 5.62 -2.00
N ASP A 75 -8.59 5.59 -1.69
CA ASP A 75 -9.35 4.38 -1.40
C ASP A 75 -9.31 3.39 -2.57
N ALA A 76 -9.61 3.88 -3.78
CA ALA A 76 -9.69 3.06 -4.99
C ALA A 76 -8.31 2.59 -5.47
N LEU A 77 -7.30 3.47 -5.44
CA LEU A 77 -5.97 3.16 -5.96
C LEU A 77 -5.09 2.38 -4.99
N TYR A 78 -5.24 2.60 -3.68
CA TYR A 78 -4.30 2.07 -2.68
C TYR A 78 -4.99 1.24 -1.61
N LEU A 79 -5.95 1.79 -0.86
CA LEU A 79 -6.43 1.11 0.36
C LEU A 79 -7.21 -0.17 0.04
N LYS A 80 -8.17 -0.12 -0.88
CA LYS A 80 -8.94 -1.32 -1.28
C LYS A 80 -8.06 -2.43 -1.88
N PRO A 81 -7.16 -2.16 -2.85
CA PRO A 81 -6.30 -3.21 -3.37
C PRO A 81 -5.27 -3.71 -2.34
N LEU A 82 -4.77 -2.85 -1.44
CA LEU A 82 -3.87 -3.27 -0.37
C LEU A 82 -4.57 -4.18 0.65
N ASP A 83 -5.80 -3.85 1.05
CA ASP A 83 -6.59 -4.73 1.93
C ASP A 83 -6.86 -6.10 1.30
N SER A 84 -7.13 -6.12 -0.01
CA SER A 84 -7.31 -7.36 -0.77
C SER A 84 -6.02 -8.19 -0.83
N LEU A 85 -4.87 -7.53 -1.01
CA LEU A 85 -3.55 -8.15 -1.00
C LEU A 85 -3.26 -8.78 0.37
N LEU A 86 -3.45 -8.02 1.46
CA LEU A 86 -3.22 -8.51 2.81
C LEU A 86 -4.14 -9.68 3.15
N ALA A 87 -5.39 -9.67 2.67
CA ALA A 87 -6.30 -10.80 2.84
C ALA A 87 -5.78 -12.06 2.12
N ALA A 88 -5.28 -11.92 0.89
CA ALA A 88 -4.74 -13.03 0.11
C ALA A 88 -3.41 -13.57 0.63
N GLN A 89 -2.60 -12.71 1.26
CA GLN A 89 -1.24 -13.03 1.72
C GLN A 89 -1.14 -13.10 3.25
N HIS A 90 -2.25 -13.40 3.94
CA HIS A 90 -2.28 -13.60 5.40
C HIS A 90 -1.64 -12.46 6.22
N GLY A 91 -1.87 -11.21 5.80
CA GLY A 91 -1.36 -10.01 6.47
C GLY A 91 0.03 -9.56 6.02
N SER A 92 0.63 -10.22 5.02
CA SER A 92 1.93 -9.84 4.47
C SER A 92 1.78 -9.08 3.14
N VAL A 93 2.61 -8.06 2.93
CA VAL A 93 2.78 -7.40 1.62
C VAL A 93 3.74 -8.23 0.75
N TYR A 94 4.84 -8.66 1.35
CA TYR A 94 5.87 -9.51 0.76
C TYR A 94 6.13 -10.73 1.65
N PRO A 95 5.57 -11.92 1.34
CA PRO A 95 5.79 -13.12 2.11
C PRO A 95 7.28 -13.49 2.21
N GLY A 96 7.76 -13.69 3.44
CA GLY A 96 9.16 -14.02 3.73
C GLY A 96 10.12 -12.81 3.81
N TYR A 97 9.62 -11.59 3.60
CA TYR A 97 10.40 -10.37 3.80
C TYR A 97 10.28 -9.87 5.24
N GLU A 98 11.40 -9.55 5.88
CA GLU A 98 11.41 -9.08 7.28
C GLU A 98 11.29 -7.55 7.41
N GLY A 99 11.46 -6.81 6.31
CA GLY A 99 11.37 -5.35 6.30
C GLY A 99 9.93 -4.83 6.22
N LYS A 100 9.80 -3.50 6.17
CA LYS A 100 8.51 -2.80 6.04
C LYS A 100 8.27 -2.37 4.59
N CYS A 101 7.01 -2.33 4.20
CA CYS A 101 6.55 -1.61 3.03
C CYS A 101 5.92 -0.29 3.48
N LEU A 102 6.48 0.83 3.02
CA LEU A 102 6.04 2.17 3.34
C LEU A 102 5.00 2.63 2.34
N LEU A 103 3.81 2.97 2.83
CA LEU A 103 2.85 3.78 2.10
C LEU A 103 3.07 5.23 2.50
N MET A 104 3.64 6.01 1.59
CA MET A 104 3.87 7.44 1.77
C MET A 104 2.68 8.24 1.25
N ILE A 105 2.05 9.01 2.13
CA ILE A 105 0.95 9.90 1.79
C ILE A 105 1.44 11.35 1.92
N ASP A 106 1.56 12.04 0.80
CA ASP A 106 2.00 13.43 0.75
C ASP A 106 0.80 14.38 0.68
N PHE A 107 0.66 15.23 1.70
CA PHE A 107 -0.51 16.11 1.82
C PHE A 107 -0.31 17.37 0.99
N LYS A 108 -1.11 17.54 -0.07
CA LYS A 108 -1.11 18.76 -0.89
C LYS A 108 -2.05 19.85 -0.37
N THR A 109 -3.00 19.50 0.49
CA THR A 109 -3.99 20.42 1.09
C THR A 109 -3.80 20.63 2.60
N ALA A 110 -4.72 21.35 3.25
CA ALA A 110 -4.65 21.67 4.67
C ALA A 110 -4.49 20.42 5.55
N ALA A 111 -3.58 20.51 6.53
CA ALA A 111 -3.08 19.40 7.33
C ALA A 111 -4.15 18.62 8.11
N ALA A 112 -4.90 19.31 8.98
CA ALA A 112 -5.89 18.69 9.86
C ALA A 112 -7.03 17.98 9.10
N PRO A 113 -7.74 18.62 8.14
CA PRO A 113 -8.83 17.93 7.44
C PRO A 113 -8.33 16.77 6.57
N THR A 114 -7.13 16.88 6.00
CA THR A 114 -6.52 15.77 5.23
C THR A 114 -6.21 14.58 6.14
N TYR A 115 -5.67 14.84 7.33
CA TYR A 115 -5.38 13.80 8.32
C TYR A 115 -6.66 13.13 8.85
N GLU A 116 -7.70 13.91 9.16
CA GLU A 116 -9.00 13.37 9.58
C GLU A 116 -9.60 12.47 8.50
N ALA A 117 -9.60 12.92 7.24
CA ALA A 117 -10.06 12.12 6.11
C ALA A 117 -9.24 10.83 5.94
N LEU A 118 -7.91 10.89 6.14
CA LEU A 118 -7.05 9.71 6.10
C LEU A 118 -7.41 8.70 7.20
N LEU A 119 -7.60 9.16 8.43
CA LEU A 119 -8.01 8.29 9.54
C LEU A 119 -9.37 7.63 9.27
N SER A 120 -10.35 8.41 8.80
CA SER A 120 -11.67 7.89 8.43
C SER A 120 -11.60 6.88 7.28
N ALA A 121 -10.71 7.08 6.31
CA ALA A 121 -10.50 6.11 5.24
C ALA A 121 -9.87 4.82 5.76
N LEU A 122 -8.82 4.90 6.59
CA LEU A 122 -8.13 3.75 7.18
C LEU A 122 -9.04 2.90 8.08
N GLN A 123 -9.96 3.52 8.82
CA GLN A 123 -10.93 2.81 9.69
C GLN A 123 -11.82 1.81 8.93
N LYS A 124 -11.99 1.98 7.61
CA LYS A 124 -12.74 1.04 6.76
C LYS A 124 -11.98 -0.28 6.54
N TYR A 125 -10.67 -0.32 6.82
CA TYR A 125 -9.78 -1.45 6.50
C TYR A 125 -9.01 -1.97 7.72
N PRO A 126 -9.66 -2.78 8.59
CA PRO A 126 -9.04 -3.30 9.81
C PRO A 126 -7.73 -4.06 9.58
N ARG A 127 -7.56 -4.77 8.45
CA ARG A 127 -6.31 -5.48 8.13
C ARG A 127 -5.15 -4.52 7.85
N ILE A 128 -5.42 -3.40 7.18
CA ILE A 128 -4.41 -2.35 6.99
C ILE A 128 -4.03 -1.79 8.35
N VAL A 129 -5.03 -1.45 9.18
CA VAL A 129 -4.78 -0.92 10.54
C VAL A 129 -3.96 -1.91 11.38
N GLN A 130 -4.27 -3.21 11.32
CA GLN A 130 -3.49 -4.25 11.98
C GLN A 130 -2.06 -4.30 11.42
N SER A 131 -1.88 -4.27 10.11
CA SER A 131 -0.57 -4.32 9.48
C SER A 131 0.27 -3.05 9.70
N LEU A 132 -0.33 -1.95 10.15
CA LEU A 132 0.35 -0.72 10.56
C LEU A 132 0.87 -0.76 12.01
N GLN A 133 0.51 -1.80 12.78
CA GLN A 133 1.04 -2.02 14.12
C GLN A 133 2.54 -2.39 14.05
N GLN A 134 3.23 -2.35 15.19
CA GLN A 134 4.68 -2.53 15.27
C GLN A 134 5.19 -3.85 14.65
N ASP A 135 4.39 -4.91 14.73
CA ASP A 135 4.65 -6.26 14.21
C ASP A 135 4.17 -6.47 12.76
N GLY A 136 3.33 -5.58 12.23
CA GLY A 136 2.82 -5.66 10.87
C GLY A 136 3.85 -5.25 9.80
N GLN A 137 3.61 -5.56 8.54
CA GLN A 137 4.59 -5.28 7.47
C GLN A 137 4.40 -3.91 6.79
N LEU A 138 3.38 -3.15 7.17
CA LEU A 138 3.10 -1.83 6.63
C LEU A 138 3.59 -0.74 7.57
N GLN A 139 4.02 0.37 6.96
CA GLN A 139 4.33 1.59 7.68
C GLN A 139 3.71 2.76 6.94
N LEU A 140 2.97 3.61 7.66
CA LEU A 140 2.40 4.82 7.11
C LEU A 140 3.38 5.98 7.33
N PHE A 141 3.80 6.61 6.24
CA PHE A 141 4.66 7.78 6.25
C PHE A 141 3.90 8.99 5.74
N ILE A 142 3.86 10.09 6.50
CA ILE A 142 3.13 11.31 6.12
C ILE A 142 4.10 12.45 5.81
N SER A 143 3.97 12.99 4.59
CA SER A 143 4.78 14.08 4.03
C SER A 143 3.90 15.30 3.65
N GLY A 144 4.51 16.35 3.09
CA GLY A 144 3.81 17.55 2.62
C GLY A 144 3.31 18.46 3.74
N ASN A 145 2.12 19.04 3.54
CA ASN A 145 1.38 19.90 4.48
C ASN A 145 0.83 19.10 5.68
N ARG A 146 1.70 18.43 6.42
CA ARG A 146 1.37 17.49 7.50
C ARG A 146 1.14 18.19 8.85
N PRO A 147 0.22 17.69 9.71
CA PRO A 147 0.01 18.25 11.05
C PRO A 147 1.06 17.70 12.01
N VAL A 148 2.24 18.31 12.03
CA VAL A 148 3.43 17.81 12.75
C VAL A 148 3.15 17.46 14.22
N THR A 149 2.34 18.26 14.91
CA THR A 149 1.99 18.02 16.32
C THR A 149 1.07 16.83 16.53
N GLN A 150 0.11 16.60 15.61
CA GLN A 150 -0.87 15.51 15.70
C GLN A 150 -0.28 14.17 15.29
N VAL A 151 0.59 14.15 14.28
CA VAL A 151 1.28 12.92 13.83
C VAL A 151 2.23 12.41 14.90
N ARG A 152 2.96 13.29 15.61
CA ARG A 152 3.90 12.89 16.68
C ARG A 152 3.24 12.24 17.90
N GLY A 153 1.95 12.47 18.13
CA GLY A 153 1.18 11.82 19.19
C GLY A 153 0.44 10.55 18.74
N SER A 154 0.56 10.17 17.47
CA SER A 154 -0.17 9.05 16.88
C SER A 154 0.66 7.76 16.93
N ASN A 155 0.02 6.64 17.27
CA ASN A 155 0.62 5.31 17.17
C ASN A 155 0.48 4.67 15.77
N VAL A 156 -0.13 5.39 14.81
CA VAL A 156 -0.53 4.84 13.50
C VAL A 156 0.38 5.31 12.37
N ALA A 157 1.13 6.40 12.56
CA ALA A 157 1.99 6.99 11.54
C ALA A 157 3.35 7.36 12.12
N THR A 158 4.41 7.15 11.35
CA THR A 158 5.78 7.54 11.74
C THR A 158 6.17 8.85 11.06
N TRP A 159 7.05 9.61 11.71
CA TRP A 159 7.52 10.93 11.28
C TRP A 159 9.03 10.92 11.01
N CYS A 160 9.49 11.45 9.87
CA CYS A 160 10.89 11.89 9.70
C CYS A 160 11.02 13.42 9.86
N PRO A 161 11.94 13.90 10.73
CA PRO A 161 12.55 15.21 10.58
C PRO A 161 13.47 15.21 9.37
N GLY A 162 13.40 16.23 8.52
CA GLY A 162 14.53 16.57 7.66
C GLY A 162 14.43 16.22 6.17
N TRP A 163 13.31 15.66 5.69
CA TRP A 163 13.00 15.69 4.26
C TRP A 163 12.28 17.00 3.93
N GLN A 164 13.03 17.93 3.33
CA GLN A 164 12.52 19.12 2.66
C GLN A 164 12.62 18.81 1.17
N ALA A 165 11.49 18.79 0.47
CA ALA A 165 11.48 18.91 -0.99
C ALA A 165 11.82 20.35 -1.39
#